data_AF-A0A0K1S2V7-F1
#
_entry.id   AF-A0A0K1S2V7-F1
#
_cell.length_a   1.000
_cell.length_b   1.000
_cell.length_c   1.000
_cell.angle_alpha   90.00
_cell.angle_beta   90.00
_cell.angle_gamma   90.00
#
_symmetry.space_group_name_H-M   'P 1'
#
loop_
_entity.id
_entity.type
_entity.pdbx_description
1 polymer ?
#
loop_
_entity_poly.entity_id
_entity_poly.type
_entity_poly.pdbx_seq_one_letter_code
_entity_poly.pdbx_strand_id
1 'polypeptide(L)'
;MDIISEVELLTNIAVKVLGTNPIDWSRLHDTAYIRQLIAKTIPGYEKIGQLDQTQTEFTISGRIFTEPHFPTSTGKAQMSVTPLPTLKAPQKQDFNQPENAPGIALILGTGRSYGQHNTVVYQMGDKYRGMPHRHCLLINAEDAKKASFQEHQRVTVQGDAGKLENIELIFGPIREGVGFMFYPEANILFKAKIDPRCGTPAYKRVPVWVF
;
A
#
# COMPACT_ATOMS: atom_id res chain seq x y z
N MET A 1 9.50 -31.28 -1.19
CA MET A 1 9.37 -30.59 0.12
C MET A 1 7.93 -30.75 0.53
N ASP A 2 7.67 -31.35 1.68
CA ASP A 2 6.33 -31.29 2.27
C ASP A 2 6.08 -29.85 2.73
N ILE A 3 5.07 -29.22 2.12
CA ILE A 3 4.61 -27.88 2.50
C ILE A 3 3.49 -28.07 3.51
N ILE A 4 3.68 -27.53 4.71
CA ILE A 4 2.65 -27.48 5.76
C ILE A 4 1.95 -26.12 5.76
N SER A 5 0.74 -26.06 6.32
CA SER A 5 0.00 -24.79 6.46
C SER A 5 0.66 -23.84 7.47
N GLU A 6 0.42 -22.53 7.34
CA GLU A 6 0.90 -21.54 8.31
C GLU A 6 0.35 -21.81 9.73
N VAL A 7 -0.92 -22.19 9.84
CA VAL A 7 -1.56 -22.56 11.12
C VAL A 7 -0.82 -23.73 11.76
N GLU A 8 -0.44 -24.73 10.97
CA GLU A 8 0.32 -25.89 11.45
C GLU A 8 1.73 -25.51 11.90
N LEU A 9 2.44 -24.69 11.11
CA LEU A 9 3.76 -24.19 11.47
C LEU A 9 3.73 -23.42 12.79
N LEU A 10 2.83 -22.46 12.92
CA LEU A 10 2.69 -21.62 14.13
C LEU A 10 2.31 -22.46 15.35
N THR A 11 1.40 -23.42 15.17
CA THR A 11 0.98 -24.31 16.26
C THR A 11 2.12 -25.22 16.73
N ASN A 12 2.88 -25.80 15.79
CA ASN A 12 4.05 -26.63 16.12
C ASN A 12 5.11 -25.86 16.91
N ILE A 13 5.34 -24.58 16.57
CA ILE A 13 6.24 -23.69 17.34
C ILE A 13 5.67 -23.44 18.73
N ALA A 14 4.37 -23.07 18.82
CA ALA A 14 3.72 -22.77 20.09
C ALA A 14 3.74 -23.99 21.04
N VAL A 15 3.43 -25.19 20.56
CA VAL A 15 3.49 -26.43 21.36
C VAL A 15 4.90 -26.66 21.90
N LYS A 16 5.95 -26.47 21.08
CA LYS A 16 7.34 -26.65 21.51
C LYS A 16 7.79 -25.63 22.56
N VAL A 17 7.25 -24.41 22.53
CA VAL A 17 7.67 -23.31 23.42
C VAL A 17 6.79 -23.22 24.68
N LEU A 18 5.49 -23.47 24.56
CA LEU A 18 4.47 -23.18 25.58
C LEU A 18 3.74 -24.44 26.09
N GLY A 19 3.84 -25.57 25.40
CA GLY A 19 3.21 -26.83 25.78
C GLY A 19 1.68 -26.76 25.79
N THR A 20 1.06 -26.90 26.96
CA THR A 20 -0.40 -26.94 27.16
C THR A 20 -0.93 -25.82 28.07
N ASN A 21 -0.13 -24.78 28.34
CA ASN A 21 -0.49 -23.66 29.21
C ASN A 21 -0.34 -22.33 28.45
N PRO A 22 -1.27 -21.36 28.55
CA PRO A 22 -2.55 -21.37 29.28
C PRO A 22 -3.68 -22.15 28.58
N ILE A 23 -3.46 -22.62 27.35
CA ILE A 23 -4.40 -23.45 26.60
C ILE A 23 -3.65 -24.64 26.00
N ASP A 24 -4.39 -25.66 25.60
CA ASP A 24 -3.83 -26.75 24.80
C ASP A 24 -3.55 -26.24 23.38
N TRP A 25 -2.32 -25.76 23.17
CA TRP A 25 -1.87 -25.18 21.90
C TRP A 25 -2.00 -26.17 20.75
N SER A 26 -1.87 -27.48 21.00
CA SER A 26 -1.97 -28.50 19.95
C SER A 26 -3.33 -28.52 19.26
N ARG A 27 -4.40 -28.13 19.97
CA ARG A 27 -5.75 -28.06 19.39
C ARG A 27 -5.92 -26.95 18.36
N LEU A 28 -5.01 -25.97 18.30
CA LEU A 28 -5.07 -24.90 17.32
C LEU A 28 -4.70 -25.36 15.90
N HIS A 29 -4.27 -26.61 15.72
CA HIS A 29 -4.27 -27.22 14.38
C HIS A 29 -5.67 -27.30 13.77
N ASP A 30 -6.71 -27.40 14.61
CA ASP A 30 -8.11 -27.39 14.16
C ASP A 30 -8.64 -25.96 14.03
N THR A 31 -8.80 -25.49 12.80
CA THR A 31 -9.35 -24.15 12.53
C THR A 31 -10.79 -23.96 13.03
N ALA A 32 -11.58 -25.02 13.19
CA ALA A 32 -12.91 -24.93 13.77
C ALA A 32 -12.81 -24.59 15.27
N TYR A 33 -11.85 -25.19 15.97
CA TYR A 33 -11.55 -24.84 17.36
C TYR A 33 -11.06 -23.40 17.50
N ILE A 34 -10.21 -22.90 16.58
CA ILE A 34 -9.82 -21.49 16.55
C ILE A 34 -11.05 -20.58 16.42
N ARG A 35 -11.97 -20.88 15.49
CA ARG A 35 -13.21 -20.10 15.31
C ARG A 35 -14.08 -20.10 16.58
N GLN A 36 -14.17 -21.24 17.27
CA GLN A 36 -14.89 -21.31 18.55
C GLN A 36 -14.24 -20.46 19.64
N LEU A 37 -12.91 -20.40 19.71
CA LEU A 37 -12.21 -19.52 20.65
C LEU A 37 -12.46 -18.05 20.32
N ILE A 38 -12.41 -17.66 19.04
CA ILE A 38 -12.75 -16.30 18.60
C ILE A 38 -14.18 -15.95 19.01
N ALA A 39 -15.15 -16.83 18.74
CA ALA A 39 -16.55 -16.64 19.11
C ALA A 39 -16.76 -16.44 20.61
N LYS A 40 -15.95 -17.08 21.46
CA LYS A 40 -16.02 -16.96 22.93
C LYS A 40 -15.35 -15.71 23.48
N THR A 41 -14.42 -15.11 22.72
CA THR A 41 -13.51 -14.07 23.23
C THR A 41 -13.78 -12.69 22.65
N ILE A 42 -14.26 -12.60 21.41
CA ILE A 42 -14.47 -11.33 20.71
C ILE A 42 -15.97 -11.03 20.59
N PRO A 43 -16.49 -10.02 21.30
CA PRO A 43 -17.89 -9.62 21.16
C PRO A 43 -18.27 -9.31 19.71
N GLY A 44 -19.43 -9.79 19.29
CA GLY A 44 -19.97 -9.63 17.94
C GLY A 44 -19.48 -10.64 16.90
N TYR A 45 -18.56 -11.54 17.28
CA TYR A 45 -18.06 -12.63 16.43
C TYR A 45 -18.69 -13.99 16.75
N GLU A 46 -19.72 -14.06 17.58
CA GLU A 46 -20.26 -15.32 18.13
C GLU A 46 -20.64 -16.32 17.02
N LYS A 47 -21.16 -15.81 15.90
CA LYS A 47 -21.60 -16.62 14.74
C LYS A 47 -20.44 -17.34 14.03
N ILE A 48 -19.19 -16.86 14.14
CA ILE A 48 -18.04 -17.50 13.48
C ILE A 48 -17.79 -18.92 14.00
N GLY A 49 -18.14 -19.20 15.25
CA GLY A 49 -17.92 -20.50 15.89
C GLY A 49 -18.81 -21.62 15.34
N GLN A 50 -19.84 -21.29 14.56
CA GLN A 50 -20.78 -22.23 13.94
C GLN A 50 -20.63 -22.30 12.42
N LEU A 51 -19.67 -21.57 11.85
CA LEU A 51 -19.54 -21.36 10.40
C LEU A 51 -19.37 -22.67 9.63
N ASP A 52 -18.65 -23.62 10.20
CA ASP A 52 -18.40 -24.92 9.58
C ASP A 52 -19.68 -25.76 9.44
N GLN A 53 -20.61 -25.62 10.39
CA GLN A 53 -21.88 -26.33 10.39
C GLN A 53 -22.94 -25.61 9.55
N THR A 54 -23.00 -24.27 9.62
CA THR A 54 -24.04 -23.51 8.93
C THR A 54 -23.70 -23.19 7.49
N GLN A 55 -22.41 -23.05 7.15
CA GLN A 55 -21.92 -22.60 5.84
C GLN A 55 -22.55 -21.28 5.36
N THR A 56 -22.96 -20.43 6.31
CA THR A 56 -23.63 -19.14 6.03
C THR A 56 -22.68 -17.98 6.21
N GLU A 57 -22.83 -16.93 5.40
CA GLU A 57 -22.21 -15.64 5.68
C GLU A 57 -22.85 -14.97 6.92
N PHE A 58 -22.06 -14.16 7.63
CA PHE A 58 -22.57 -13.32 8.71
C PHE A 58 -21.87 -11.97 8.69
N THR A 59 -22.54 -10.96 9.25
CA THR A 59 -21.92 -9.68 9.57
C THR A 59 -21.58 -9.64 11.05
N ILE A 60 -20.43 -9.04 11.38
CA ILE A 60 -20.02 -8.78 12.77
C ILE A 60 -21.09 -7.89 13.42
N SER A 61 -21.61 -8.34 14.56
CA SER A 61 -22.68 -7.62 15.27
C SER A 61 -22.24 -6.19 15.60
N GLY A 62 -23.14 -5.22 15.41
CA GLY A 62 -22.87 -3.81 15.70
C GLY A 62 -22.00 -3.07 14.68
N ARG A 63 -21.64 -3.69 13.54
CA ARG A 63 -20.93 -2.98 12.44
C ARG A 63 -21.83 -2.36 11.39
N ILE A 64 -23.08 -2.81 11.29
CA ILE A 64 -24.09 -2.18 10.44
C ILE A 64 -24.85 -1.20 11.32
N PHE A 65 -24.77 0.08 10.97
CA PHE A 65 -25.52 1.15 11.63
C PHE A 65 -26.70 1.52 10.76
N THR A 66 -27.90 1.19 11.20
CA THR A 66 -29.16 1.63 10.56
C THR A 66 -29.67 2.95 11.12
N GLU A 67 -29.10 3.38 12.25
CA GLU A 67 -29.41 4.63 12.94
C GLU A 67 -28.10 5.31 13.38
N PRO A 68 -28.08 6.66 13.50
CA PRO A 68 -26.88 7.41 13.85
C PRO A 68 -26.56 7.30 15.35
N HIS A 69 -25.98 6.17 15.76
CA HIS A 69 -25.44 5.96 17.09
C HIS A 69 -23.93 6.16 17.11
N PHE A 70 -23.45 7.09 17.94
CA PHE A 70 -22.02 7.39 18.07
C PHE A 70 -21.50 6.95 19.44
N PRO A 71 -20.46 6.11 19.52
CA PRO A 71 -19.85 5.69 20.79
C PRO A 71 -18.95 6.80 21.37
N THR A 72 -19.52 7.99 21.56
CA THR A 72 -18.87 9.17 22.13
C THR A 72 -19.57 9.54 23.44
N SER A 73 -18.90 10.28 24.33
CA SER A 73 -19.48 10.70 25.61
C SER A 73 -20.76 11.54 25.47
N THR A 74 -20.97 12.17 24.30
CA THR A 74 -22.15 12.99 24.01
C THR A 74 -23.20 12.27 23.16
N GLY A 75 -22.93 11.05 22.70
CA GLY A 75 -23.78 10.31 21.77
C GLY A 75 -23.86 10.94 20.36
N LYS A 76 -23.00 11.91 20.04
CA LYS A 76 -23.00 12.65 18.76
C LYS A 76 -21.66 12.52 18.03
N ALA A 77 -21.67 12.80 16.73
CA ALA A 77 -20.45 12.93 15.94
C ALA A 77 -19.56 14.06 16.50
N GLN A 78 -18.27 13.79 16.65
CA GLN A 78 -17.29 14.80 17.07
C GLN A 78 -16.62 15.39 15.83
N MET A 79 -16.89 16.67 15.56
CA MET A 79 -16.28 17.39 14.45
C MET A 79 -15.06 18.17 14.95
N SER A 80 -14.00 18.18 14.14
CA SER A 80 -12.81 18.98 14.41
C SER A 80 -12.31 19.62 13.12
N VAL A 81 -11.73 20.81 13.23
CA VAL A 81 -11.09 21.48 12.10
C VAL A 81 -9.71 20.84 11.90
N THR A 82 -9.46 20.29 10.73
CA THR A 82 -8.14 19.78 10.36
C THR A 82 -7.43 20.85 9.52
N PRO A 83 -6.29 21.41 9.98
CA PRO A 83 -5.55 22.38 9.18
C PRO A 83 -5.01 21.72 7.92
N LEU A 84 -5.07 22.43 6.80
CA LEU A 84 -4.48 21.95 5.55
C LEU A 84 -2.95 22.00 5.63
N PRO A 85 -2.25 20.95 5.17
CA PRO A 85 -0.79 20.98 5.14
C PRO A 85 -0.29 22.00 4.11
N THR A 86 0.81 22.69 4.41
CA THR A 86 1.52 23.51 3.42
C THR A 86 2.36 22.59 2.53
N LEU A 87 1.91 22.36 1.30
CA LEU A 87 2.60 21.52 0.33
C LEU A 87 3.32 22.38 -0.71
N LYS A 88 4.62 22.16 -0.92
CA LYS A 88 5.40 22.80 -1.97
C LYS A 88 5.71 21.81 -3.09
N ALA A 89 5.58 22.24 -4.35
CA ALA A 89 6.05 21.45 -5.48
C ALA A 89 7.58 21.27 -5.35
N PRO A 90 8.11 20.06 -5.59
CA PRO A 90 9.54 19.82 -5.52
C PRO A 90 10.24 20.70 -6.56
N GLN A 91 11.39 21.22 -6.18
CA GLN A 91 12.24 22.05 -7.02
C GLN A 91 13.55 21.32 -7.28
N LYS A 92 14.26 21.72 -8.34
CA LYS A 92 15.56 21.14 -8.69
C LYS A 92 16.56 21.18 -7.53
N GLN A 93 16.54 22.25 -6.74
CA GLN A 93 17.44 22.46 -5.61
C GLN A 93 17.26 21.39 -4.50
N ASP A 94 16.12 20.70 -4.48
CA ASP A 94 15.84 19.64 -3.50
C ASP A 94 16.64 18.34 -3.77
N PHE A 95 17.31 18.21 -4.94
CA PHE A 95 17.92 16.95 -5.40
C PHE A 95 19.44 16.99 -5.60
N ASN A 96 20.12 18.02 -5.10
CA ASN A 96 21.58 18.21 -5.26
C ASN A 96 22.07 18.18 -6.71
N GLN A 97 21.25 18.68 -7.65
CA GLN A 97 21.57 18.69 -9.07
C GLN A 97 22.29 19.99 -9.47
N PRO A 98 23.30 19.94 -10.38
CA PRO A 98 23.95 21.13 -10.91
C PRO A 98 22.94 22.11 -11.55
N GLU A 99 23.18 23.42 -11.49
CA GLU A 99 22.25 24.45 -11.98
C GLU A 99 21.84 24.26 -13.45
N ASN A 100 22.74 23.74 -14.29
CA ASN A 100 22.50 23.46 -15.71
C ASN A 100 22.12 22.00 -16.02
N ALA A 101 21.97 21.14 -15.01
CA ALA A 101 21.54 19.75 -15.23
C ALA A 101 20.15 19.68 -15.90
N PRO A 102 20.01 19.00 -17.05
CA PRO A 102 18.72 18.80 -17.69
C PRO A 102 17.85 17.89 -16.83
N GLY A 103 16.53 18.02 -16.98
CA GLY A 103 15.55 17.18 -16.28
C GLY A 103 14.42 17.98 -15.66
N ILE A 104 13.62 17.30 -14.84
CA ILE A 104 12.43 17.86 -14.22
C ILE A 104 12.17 17.28 -12.83
N ALA A 105 11.69 18.12 -11.92
CA ALA A 105 11.23 17.70 -10.61
C ALA A 105 9.74 17.34 -10.68
N LEU A 106 9.37 16.15 -10.19
CA LEU A 106 8.00 15.66 -10.17
C LEU A 106 7.60 15.19 -8.77
N ILE A 107 6.29 15.22 -8.51
CA ILE A 107 5.67 14.46 -7.42
C ILE A 107 5.31 13.09 -7.95
N LEU A 108 6.04 12.06 -7.53
CA LEU A 108 5.75 10.68 -7.85
C LEU A 108 4.63 10.13 -6.96
N GLY A 109 3.57 9.64 -7.59
CA GLY A 109 2.60 8.74 -6.99
C GLY A 109 2.97 7.29 -7.30
N THR A 110 2.98 6.43 -6.28
CA THR A 110 3.17 4.98 -6.50
C THR A 110 1.83 4.24 -6.53
N GLY A 111 1.74 3.14 -7.27
CA GLY A 111 0.52 2.33 -7.28
C GLY A 111 0.71 0.93 -7.81
N ARG A 112 -0.40 0.19 -7.89
CA ARG A 112 -0.42 -1.18 -8.42
C ARG A 112 -1.03 -1.14 -9.82
N SER A 113 -0.59 -2.05 -10.69
CA SER A 113 -1.26 -2.28 -11.96
C SER A 113 -2.59 -3.02 -11.74
N TYR A 114 -3.42 -3.07 -12.77
CA TYR A 114 -4.64 -3.87 -12.76
C TYR A 114 -4.37 -5.36 -12.53
N GLY A 115 -3.37 -5.93 -13.22
CA GLY A 115 -2.98 -7.34 -13.11
C GLY A 115 -2.03 -7.63 -11.94
N GLN A 116 -2.24 -6.99 -10.79
CA GLN A 116 -1.37 -7.11 -9.62
C GLN A 116 -2.19 -7.12 -8.33
N HIS A 117 -1.85 -8.02 -7.41
CA HIS A 117 -2.35 -8.00 -6.04
C HIS A 117 -1.18 -7.84 -5.07
N ASN A 118 -1.05 -6.64 -4.48
CA ASN A 118 0.10 -6.29 -3.63
C ASN A 118 1.43 -6.58 -4.32
N THR A 119 2.31 -7.40 -3.77
CA THR A 119 3.60 -7.74 -4.40
C THR A 119 3.51 -8.82 -5.47
N VAL A 120 2.35 -9.49 -5.59
CA VAL A 120 2.15 -10.57 -6.57
C VAL A 120 1.73 -9.95 -7.90
N VAL A 121 2.57 -10.15 -8.91
CA VAL A 121 2.36 -9.64 -10.27
C VAL A 121 1.83 -10.77 -11.15
N TYR A 122 0.62 -10.60 -11.66
CA TYR A 122 0.01 -11.53 -12.64
C TYR A 122 0.22 -11.07 -14.08
N GLN A 123 0.37 -9.76 -14.30
CA GLN A 123 0.62 -9.18 -15.61
C GLN A 123 1.71 -8.10 -15.53
N MET A 124 2.61 -8.11 -16.51
CA MET A 124 3.75 -7.20 -16.54
C MET A 124 3.37 -5.76 -16.88
N GLY A 125 2.37 -5.56 -17.75
CA GLY A 125 1.91 -4.24 -18.16
C GLY A 125 0.59 -3.82 -17.50
N ASP A 126 0.19 -2.58 -17.76
CA ASP A 126 -1.11 -2.02 -17.42
C ASP A 126 -1.77 -1.43 -18.68
N LYS A 127 -2.65 -2.24 -19.28
CA LYS A 127 -3.38 -1.87 -20.50
C LYS A 127 -4.22 -0.60 -20.34
N TYR A 128 -4.74 -0.32 -19.14
CA TYR A 128 -5.58 0.86 -18.91
C TYR A 128 -4.78 2.17 -18.91
N ARG A 129 -3.49 2.09 -18.59
CA ARG A 129 -2.58 3.25 -18.59
C ARG A 129 -1.62 3.29 -19.77
N GLY A 130 -1.70 2.31 -20.68
CA GLY A 130 -0.76 2.19 -21.80
C GLY A 130 0.67 1.88 -21.36
N MET A 131 0.89 1.42 -20.13
CA MET A 131 2.23 1.13 -19.62
C MET A 131 2.62 -0.31 -19.98
N PRO A 132 3.60 -0.55 -20.87
CA PRO A 132 3.87 -1.88 -21.42
C PRO A 132 4.50 -2.83 -20.40
N HIS A 133 5.23 -2.28 -19.43
CA HIS A 133 5.89 -3.03 -18.37
C HIS A 133 6.00 -2.21 -17.09
N ARG A 134 6.64 -2.78 -16.07
CA ARG A 134 6.72 -2.19 -14.72
C ARG A 134 7.82 -1.14 -14.55
N HIS A 135 8.84 -1.16 -15.41
CA HIS A 135 9.96 -0.21 -15.41
C HIS A 135 9.65 1.02 -16.28
N CYS A 136 8.48 1.62 -16.06
CA CYS A 136 8.01 2.81 -16.76
C CYS A 136 7.67 3.92 -15.76
N LEU A 137 7.82 5.17 -16.20
CA LEU A 137 7.29 6.36 -15.56
C LEU A 137 6.21 6.95 -16.47
N LEU A 138 4.96 6.94 -16.01
CA LEU A 138 3.89 7.68 -16.65
C LEU A 138 4.05 9.17 -16.31
N ILE A 139 4.16 10.01 -17.32
CA ILE A 139 4.37 11.46 -17.21
C ILE A 139 3.41 12.24 -18.12
N ASN A 140 3.13 13.49 -17.78
CA ASN A 140 2.39 14.40 -18.64
C ASN A 140 3.26 14.84 -19.85
N ALA A 141 2.66 14.92 -21.04
CA ALA A 141 3.37 15.31 -22.26
C ALA A 141 3.95 16.74 -22.23
N GLU A 142 3.29 17.68 -21.56
CA GLU A 142 3.80 19.06 -21.42
C GLU A 142 5.01 19.13 -20.48
N ASP A 143 5.06 18.31 -19.43
CA ASP A 143 6.24 18.20 -18.58
C ASP A 143 7.42 17.57 -19.30
N ALA A 144 7.16 16.52 -20.09
CA ALA A 144 8.17 15.94 -20.96
C ALA A 144 8.71 16.96 -21.96
N LYS A 145 7.83 17.76 -22.58
CA LYS A 145 8.21 18.84 -23.49
C LYS A 145 9.07 19.91 -22.81
N LYS A 146 8.72 20.36 -21.59
CA LYS A 146 9.53 21.31 -20.81
C LYS A 146 10.95 20.78 -20.55
N ALA A 147 11.08 19.46 -20.35
CA ALA A 147 12.37 18.79 -20.15
C ALA A 147 13.04 18.31 -21.45
N SER A 148 12.43 18.57 -22.62
CA SER A 148 12.89 18.06 -23.93
C SER A 148 13.02 16.54 -24.01
N PHE A 149 12.18 15.82 -23.26
CA PHE A 149 12.08 14.37 -23.31
C PHE A 149 11.26 13.88 -24.50
N GLN A 150 11.59 12.68 -24.98
CA GLN A 150 10.87 11.98 -26.03
C GLN A 150 10.06 10.82 -25.43
N GLU A 151 8.94 10.48 -26.07
CA GLU A 151 8.15 9.29 -25.71
C GLU A 151 9.02 8.04 -25.86
N HIS A 152 8.91 7.10 -24.92
CA HIS A 152 9.74 5.90 -24.81
C HIS A 152 11.23 6.13 -24.49
N GLN A 153 11.65 7.38 -24.23
CA GLN A 153 13.02 7.65 -23.78
C GLN A 153 13.32 6.93 -22.46
N ARG A 154 14.54 6.41 -22.33
CA ARG A 154 15.05 5.83 -21.09
C ARG A 154 15.72 6.90 -20.25
N VAL A 155 15.28 7.02 -19.00
CA VAL A 155 15.74 8.05 -18.05
C VAL A 155 16.16 7.43 -16.71
N THR A 156 16.81 8.24 -15.90
CA THR A 156 17.02 7.98 -14.48
C THR A 156 15.99 8.73 -13.64
N VAL A 157 15.36 8.04 -12.70
CA VAL A 157 14.49 8.62 -11.69
C VAL A 157 15.22 8.56 -10.35
N GLN A 158 15.43 9.71 -9.70
CA GLN A 158 16.11 9.82 -8.43
C GLN A 158 15.17 10.38 -7.37
N GLY A 159 15.06 9.73 -6.23
CA GLY A 159 14.42 10.28 -5.03
C GLY A 159 15.44 10.56 -3.92
N ASP A 160 14.98 10.62 -2.67
CA ASP A 160 15.82 10.93 -1.51
C ASP A 160 16.56 9.72 -0.92
N ALA A 161 16.23 8.50 -1.35
CA ALA A 161 16.85 7.27 -0.87
C ALA A 161 17.73 6.57 -1.90
N GLY A 162 17.43 6.76 -3.18
CA GLY A 162 18.08 6.03 -4.26
C GLY A 162 17.61 6.48 -5.63
N LYS A 163 18.04 5.75 -6.65
CA LYS A 163 17.71 5.98 -8.05
C LYS A 163 17.35 4.69 -8.76
N LEU A 164 16.52 4.81 -9.79
CA LEU A 164 16.22 3.77 -10.76
C LEU A 164 16.68 4.26 -12.13
N GLU A 165 17.46 3.43 -12.81
CA GLU A 165 17.96 3.70 -14.16
C GLU A 165 17.13 2.92 -15.19
N ASN A 166 17.27 3.28 -16.47
CA ASN A 166 16.58 2.62 -17.59
C ASN A 166 15.05 2.61 -17.49
N ILE A 167 14.46 3.63 -16.87
CA ILE A 167 13.01 3.79 -16.77
C ILE A 167 12.47 4.39 -18.05
N GLU A 168 11.49 3.73 -18.66
CA GLU A 168 10.84 4.21 -19.88
C GLU A 168 9.84 5.32 -19.57
N LEU A 169 9.94 6.44 -20.26
CA LEU A 169 8.89 7.45 -20.24
C LEU A 169 7.69 7.01 -21.07
N ILE A 170 6.52 7.07 -20.46
CA ILE A 170 5.24 6.85 -21.12
C ILE A 170 4.41 8.12 -20.93
N PHE A 171 3.97 8.74 -22.01
CA PHE A 171 3.13 9.92 -21.96
C PHE A 171 1.69 9.48 -21.79
N GLY A 172 0.99 10.12 -20.85
CA GLY A 172 -0.41 9.83 -20.69
C GLY A 172 -1.15 10.86 -19.85
N PRO A 173 -2.44 10.61 -19.60
CA PRO A 173 -3.33 11.57 -18.97
C PRO A 173 -3.11 11.60 -17.45
N ILE A 174 -1.97 12.14 -17.03
CA ILE A 174 -1.64 12.48 -15.64
C ILE A 174 -1.47 13.98 -15.50
N ARG A 175 -1.70 14.52 -14.30
CA ARG A 175 -1.58 15.96 -14.02
C ARG A 175 -0.13 16.43 -14.21
N GLU A 176 0.06 17.63 -14.75
CA GLU A 176 1.38 18.29 -14.76
C GLU A 176 2.01 18.37 -13.35
N GLY A 177 3.33 18.23 -13.29
CA GLY A 177 4.13 18.13 -12.07
C GLY A 177 4.02 16.78 -11.35
N VAL A 178 3.34 15.79 -11.93
CA VAL A 178 3.10 14.47 -11.32
C VAL A 178 3.60 13.35 -12.23
N GLY A 179 4.25 12.36 -11.61
CA GLY A 179 4.63 11.11 -12.25
C GLY A 179 3.95 9.92 -11.60
N PHE A 180 3.87 8.79 -12.29
CA PHE A 180 3.41 7.52 -11.71
C PHE A 180 4.34 6.35 -12.04
N MET A 181 4.69 5.57 -11.03
CA MET A 181 5.47 4.34 -11.15
C MET A 181 4.84 3.23 -10.29
N PHE A 182 5.12 1.98 -10.64
CA PHE A 182 4.56 0.85 -9.92
C PHE A 182 5.29 0.57 -8.59
N TYR A 183 4.51 0.18 -7.59
CA TYR A 183 4.95 -0.52 -6.39
C TYR A 183 5.13 -2.00 -6.73
N PRO A 184 6.16 -2.71 -6.22
CA PRO A 184 7.16 -2.23 -5.28
C PRO A 184 8.41 -1.60 -5.91
N GLU A 185 8.51 -1.57 -7.25
CA GLU A 185 9.72 -1.13 -7.96
C GLU A 185 10.18 0.26 -7.50
N ALA A 186 9.25 1.20 -7.34
CA ALA A 186 9.55 2.56 -6.92
C ALA A 186 10.01 2.71 -5.46
N ASN A 187 9.88 1.68 -4.60
CA ASN A 187 10.19 1.81 -3.17
C ASN A 187 11.65 2.15 -2.88
N ILE A 188 12.57 1.76 -3.78
CA ILE A 188 14.00 2.11 -3.64
C ILE A 188 14.25 3.63 -3.73
N LEU A 189 13.34 4.38 -4.35
CA LEU A 189 13.55 5.81 -4.61
C LEU A 189 13.48 6.64 -3.33
N PHE A 190 12.76 6.19 -2.30
CA PHE A 190 12.41 7.09 -1.20
C PHE A 190 12.38 6.50 0.20
N LYS A 191 12.67 7.37 1.18
CA LYS A 191 12.44 7.11 2.61
C LYS A 191 11.06 7.65 2.96
N ALA A 192 10.10 6.75 3.14
CA ALA A 192 8.72 7.17 3.39
C ALA A 192 8.61 7.93 4.72
N LYS A 193 8.15 9.17 4.65
CA LYS A 193 7.69 9.88 5.86
C LYS A 193 6.48 9.14 6.42
N ILE A 194 6.43 8.95 7.73
CA ILE A 194 5.34 8.22 8.39
C ILE A 194 4.40 9.18 9.11
N ASP A 195 3.11 8.84 9.12
CA ASP A 195 2.13 9.51 9.98
C ASP A 195 2.48 9.25 11.46
N PRO A 196 2.62 10.30 12.29
CA PRO A 196 3.07 10.14 13.67
C PRO A 196 2.05 9.43 14.58
N ARG A 197 0.79 9.34 14.18
CA ARG A 197 -0.28 8.70 14.98
C ARG A 197 -0.42 7.23 14.63
N CYS A 198 -0.43 6.87 13.34
CA CYS A 198 -0.70 5.50 12.90
C CYS A 198 0.48 4.79 12.24
N GLY A 199 1.61 5.47 12.05
CA GLY A 199 2.81 4.91 11.42
C GLY A 199 2.67 4.68 9.91
N THR A 200 1.58 5.16 9.28
CA THR A 200 1.34 4.90 7.85
C THR A 200 2.33 5.70 6.98
N PRO A 201 3.09 5.05 6.09
CA PRO A 201 4.03 5.70 5.18
C PRO A 201 3.36 6.49 4.04
N ALA A 202 3.92 7.66 3.71
CA ALA A 202 3.43 8.58 2.69
C ALA A 202 3.88 8.20 1.26
N TYR A 203 3.34 7.10 0.72
CA TYR A 203 3.72 6.55 -0.60
C TYR A 203 3.17 7.30 -1.82
N LYS A 204 2.25 8.25 -1.64
CA LYS A 204 1.52 8.88 -2.75
C LYS A 204 2.05 10.24 -3.16
N ARG A 205 3.09 10.72 -2.48
CA ARG A 205 3.64 12.06 -2.71
C ARG A 205 5.16 12.08 -2.50
N VAL A 206 5.89 11.46 -3.40
CA VAL A 206 7.34 11.31 -3.32
C VAL A 206 8.02 12.31 -4.26
N PRO A 207 8.80 13.27 -3.77
CA PRO A 207 9.64 14.11 -4.63
C PRO A 207 10.64 13.27 -5.42
N VAL A 208 10.69 13.44 -6.73
CA VAL A 208 11.71 12.83 -7.60
C VAL A 208 12.26 13.82 -8.61
N TRP A 209 13.51 13.61 -9.00
CA TRP A 209 14.17 14.25 -10.14
C TRP A 209 14.31 13.24 -11.28
N VAL A 210 13.93 13.63 -12.49
CA VAL A 210 13.97 12.79 -13.69
C VAL A 210 14.91 13.42 -14.71
N PHE A 211 15.89 12.65 -15.21
CA PHE A 211 16.93 13.13 -16.12
C PHE A 211 17.49 12.02 -17.03
#